data_AF-A0A2A2G6M6-F1
#
_entry.id   AF-A0A2A2G6M6-F1
#
_cell.length_a   1.000
_cell.length_b   1.000
_cell.length_c   1.000
_cell.angle_alpha   90.00
_cell.angle_beta   90.00
_cell.angle_gamma   90.00
#
_symmetry.space_group_name_H-M   'P 1'
#
loop_
_entity.id
_entity.type
_entity.pdbx_description
1 polymer ?
#
loop_
_entity_poly.entity_id
_entity_poly.type
_entity_poly.pdbx_seq_one_letter_code
_entity_poly.pdbx_strand_id
1 'polypeptide(L)' 'MLHRFKTKTLLFLAFLLATGLFTSSLYAQNQSNNSAIITGTVTGSDSTPLPGVNIAFAELGEGTSTKKDGNTG' A
#
# COMPACT_ATOMS: atom_id res chain seq x y z
N MET A 1 15.00 -33.29 38.53
CA MET A 1 13.78 -33.13 37.71
C MET A 1 13.47 -31.69 37.29
N LEU A 2 14.13 -30.66 37.86
CA LEU A 2 13.81 -29.23 37.65
C LEU A 2 14.38 -28.61 36.34
N HIS A 3 15.47 -29.18 35.78
CA HIS A 3 16.18 -28.59 34.64
C HIS A 3 15.46 -28.76 33.29
N ARG A 4 14.67 -29.82 33.14
CA ARG A 4 13.92 -30.13 31.89
C ARG A 4 12.64 -29.31 31.72
N PHE A 5 12.15 -28.67 32.79
CA PHE A 5 10.95 -27.84 32.74
C PHE A 5 11.26 -26.47 32.12
N LYS A 6 12.37 -25.84 32.53
CA LYS A 6 12.83 -24.54 32.01
C LYS A 6 13.15 -24.56 30.52
N THR A 7 13.75 -25.65 30.02
CA THR A 7 14.11 -25.80 28.59
C THR A 7 12.89 -25.96 27.71
N LYS A 8 11.86 -26.69 28.16
CA LYS A 8 10.59 -26.84 27.43
C LYS A 8 9.83 -25.52 27.33
N THR A 9 9.77 -24.77 28.42
CA THR A 9 9.14 -23.44 28.44
C THR A 9 9.88 -22.43 27.55
N LEU A 10 11.21 -22.47 27.56
CA LEU A 10 12.03 -21.61 26.69
C LEU A 10 11.82 -21.92 25.20
N LEU A 11 11.78 -23.21 24.83
CA LEU A 11 11.50 -23.64 23.46
C LEU A 11 10.10 -23.22 23.00
N PHE A 12 9.10 -23.36 23.88
CA PHE A 12 7.73 -22.92 23.59
C PHE A 12 7.66 -21.41 23.35
N LEU A 13 8.33 -20.61 24.19
CA LEU A 13 8.35 -19.16 24.05
C LEU A 13 9.09 -18.72 22.78
N ALA A 14 10.20 -19.37 22.45
CA ALA A 14 10.93 -19.11 21.20
C ALA A 14 10.08 -19.43 19.96
N PHE A 15 9.31 -20.52 20.00
CA PHE A 15 8.40 -20.90 18.92
C PHE A 15 7.22 -19.92 18.79
N LEU A 16 6.65 -19.46 19.91
CA LEU A 16 5.59 -18.45 19.93
C LEU A 16 6.08 -17.11 19.35
N LEU A 17 7.30 -16.69 19.70
CA LEU A 17 7.87 -15.46 19.20
C LEU A 17 8.19 -15.55 17.69
N ALA A 18 8.73 -16.68 17.24
CA ALA A 18 9.01 -16.92 15.82
C ALA A 18 7.72 -16.83 14.99
N THR A 19 6.66 -17.55 15.39
CA THR A 19 5.37 -17.55 14.67
C THR A 19 4.69 -16.17 14.65
N GLY A 20 4.83 -15.36 15.71
CA GLY A 20 4.34 -13.98 15.74
C GLY A 20 5.07 -13.01 14.79
N LEU A 21 6.38 -13.21 14.58
CA LEU A 21 7.17 -12.40 13.64
C LEU A 21 6.87 -12.75 12.17
N PHE A 22 6.67 -14.04 11.87
CA PHE A 22 6.34 -14.48 10.50
C PHE A 22 4.93 -14.05 10.07
N THR A 23 3.95 -14.03 10.97
CA THR A 23 2.58 -13.59 10.64
C THR A 23 2.50 -12.09 10.40
N SER A 24 3.13 -11.26 11.24
CA SER A 24 3.08 -9.80 11.11
C SER A 24 3.74 -9.25 9.83
N SER A 25 4.82 -9.87 9.33
CA SER A 25 5.49 -9.46 8.09
C SER A 25 4.64 -9.65 6.81
N LEU A 26 3.79 -10.69 6.76
CA LEU A 26 2.90 -10.95 5.61
C LEU A 26 1.75 -9.93 5.50
N TYR A 27 1.22 -9.48 6.64
CA TYR A 27 0.16 -8.47 6.67
C TYR A 27 0.66 -7.10 6.21
N ALA A 28 1.88 -6.69 6.62
CA ALA A 28 2.48 -5.44 6.19
C ALA A 28 2.80 -5.43 4.68
N GLN A 29 3.25 -6.56 4.12
CA GLN A 29 3.58 -6.67 2.69
C GLN A 29 2.33 -6.66 1.78
N ASN A 30 1.21 -7.24 2.21
CA ASN A 30 -0.02 -7.20 1.39
C ASN A 30 -0.64 -5.79 1.31
N GLN A 31 -0.53 -5.00 2.38
CA GLN A 31 -1.11 -3.65 2.38
C GLN A 31 -0.30 -2.65 1.56
N SER A 32 1.03 -2.81 1.48
CA SER A 32 1.90 -1.94 0.69
C SER A 32 1.72 -2.07 -0.83
N ASN A 33 1.17 -3.18 -1.31
CA ASN A 33 1.03 -3.46 -2.75
C ASN A 33 -0.33 -3.08 -3.34
N ASN A 34 -1.25 -2.53 -2.55
CA ASN A 34 -2.60 -2.21 -3.01
C ASN A 34 -2.72 -0.78 -3.61
N SER A 35 -1.62 -0.21 -4.10
CA SER A 35 -1.66 1.07 -4.80
C SER A 35 -2.16 0.85 -6.24
N ALA A 36 -3.40 1.22 -6.50
CA ALA A 36 -3.97 1.19 -7.85
C ALA A 36 -3.48 2.42 -8.63
N ILE A 37 -2.88 2.20 -9.81
CA ILE A 37 -2.54 3.28 -10.74
C ILE A 37 -3.77 3.61 -11.57
N ILE A 38 -4.26 4.84 -11.47
CA ILE A 38 -5.39 5.35 -12.25
C ILE A 38 -4.84 6.32 -13.29
N THR A 39 -5.11 6.07 -14.57
CA THR A 39 -4.77 6.96 -15.68
C THR A 39 -6.03 7.37 -16.44
N GLY A 40 -6.00 8.54 -17.05
CA GLY A 40 -7.14 9.09 -17.78
C GLY A 40 -6.80 10.40 -18.48
N THR A 41 -7.64 10.79 -19.45
CA THR A 41 -7.47 12.02 -20.23
C THR A 41 -8.65 12.95 -19.98
N VAL A 42 -8.37 14.23 -19.73
CA VAL A 42 -9.41 15.27 -19.68
C VAL A 42 -9.52 15.94 -21.04
N THR A 43 -10.70 15.86 -21.65
CA THR A 43 -11.00 16.47 -22.95
C THR A 43 -12.06 17.55 -22.84
N GLY A 44 -11.95 18.59 -23.67
CA GLY A 44 -13.00 19.59 -23.87
C GLY A 44 -14.19 19.05 -24.66
N SER A 45 -15.22 19.88 -24.83
CA SER A 45 -16.42 19.53 -25.60
C SER A 45 -16.13 19.27 -27.09
N ASP A 46 -15.00 19.74 -27.58
CA ASP A 46 -14.47 19.54 -28.94
C ASP A 46 -13.57 18.29 -29.06
N SER A 47 -13.47 17.48 -28.00
CA SER A 47 -12.56 16.33 -27.90
C SER A 47 -11.07 16.69 -27.84
N THR A 48 -10.71 17.97 -27.67
CA THR A 48 -9.31 18.39 -27.53
C THR A 48 -8.82 18.14 -26.10
N PRO A 49 -7.62 17.55 -25.89
CA PRO A 49 -7.06 17.38 -24.56
C PRO A 49 -6.78 18.72 -23.87
N LEU A 50 -7.16 18.83 -22.59
CA LEU A 50 -7.02 20.05 -21.82
C LEU A 50 -5.81 19.94 -20.87
N PRO A 51 -4.73 20.72 -21.09
CA PRO A 51 -3.60 20.78 -20.17
C PRO A 51 -3.86 21.72 -18.98
N GLY A 52 -3.22 21.45 -17.85
CA GLY A 52 -3.27 22.30 -16.66
C GLY A 52 -4.59 22.23 -15.87
N VAL A 53 -5.43 21.24 -16.14
CA VAL A 53 -6.65 20.99 -15.35
C VAL A 53 -6.25 20.39 -14.02
N ASN A 54 -6.64 21.03 -12.93
CA ASN A 54 -6.42 20.51 -11.58
C ASN A 54 -7.39 19.36 -11.29
N ILE A 55 -6.85 18.17 -11.02
CA ILE A 55 -7.60 16.98 -10.62
C ILE A 55 -7.32 16.72 -9.14
N ALA A 56 -8.36 16.90 -8.31
CA ALA A 56 -8.30 16.59 -6.89
C ALA A 56 -8.87 15.19 -6.64
N PHE A 57 -8.13 14.36 -5.90
CA PHE A 57 -8.62 13.08 -5.41
C PHE A 57 -9.25 13.29 -4.03
N ALA A 58 -10.58 13.44 -4.00
CA ALA A 58 -11.33 13.85 -2.80
C ALA A 58 -11.06 12.98 -1.56
N GLU A 59 -10.78 11.70 -1.74
CA GLU A 59 -10.52 10.75 -0.64
C GLU A 59 -9.07 10.78 -0.15
N LEU A 60 -8.13 11.31 -0.94
CA LEU A 60 -6.69 11.25 -0.65
C LEU A 60 -6.14 12.58 -0.13
N GLY A 61 -6.87 13.69 -0.29
CA GLY A 61 -6.36 15.03 0.04
C GLY A 61 -5.20 15.49 -0.86
N GLU A 62 -4.86 14.70 -1.86
CA GLU A 62 -3.83 14.98 -2.87
C GLU A 62 -4.47 15.24 -4.24
N GLY A 63 -3.68 15.75 -5.17
CA GLY A 63 -4.13 16.08 -6.52
C GLY A 63 -2.97 16.13 -7.52
N THR A 64 -3.32 16.19 -8.80
CA THR A 64 -2.38 16.32 -9.90
C THR A 64 -2.94 17.27 -10.96
N SER A 65 -2.10 17.70 -11.89
CA SER A 65 -2.52 18.53 -13.02
C SER A 65 -2.27 17.80 -14.33
N THR A 66 -3.20 17.91 -15.27
CA THR A 66 -3.07 17.27 -16.59
C THR A 66 -1.86 17.82 -17.36
N LYS A 67 -1.14 16.91 -18.02
CA LYS A 67 -0.01 17.21 -18.91
C LYS A 67 -0.50 17.77 -20.25
N LYS A 68 0.44 18.12 -21.15
CA LYS A 68 0.15 18.69 -22.48
C LYS A 68 -0.77 17.82 -23.36
N ASP A 69 -0.73 16.51 -23.14
CA ASP A 69 -1.57 15.50 -23.79
C ASP A 69 -2.90 15.24 -23.06
N GLY A 70 -3.20 16.01 -22.00
CA GLY A 70 -4.39 15.87 -21.16
C GLY A 70 -4.34 14.69 -20.20
N ASN A 71 -3.24 13.92 -20.13
CA ASN A 71 -3.12 12.75 -19.28
C ASN A 71 -2.63 13.10 -17.87
N THR A 72 -3.03 12.29 -16.89
CA THR A 72 -2.47 12.25 -15.54
C THR A 72 -1.75 10.92 -15.34
N GLY A 73 -0.43 10.94 -15.52
CA GLY A 73 0.46 9.83 -15.23
C GLY A 73 1.62 10.29 -14.38
#